data_AF-R5Y6Q4-F1
#
_entry.id   AF-R5Y6Q4-F1
#
_cell.length_a   1.000
_cell.length_b   1.000
_cell.length_c   1.000
_cell.angle_alpha   90.00
_cell.angle_beta   90.00
_cell.angle_gamma   90.00
#
_symmetry.space_group_name_H-M   'P 1'
#
loop_
_entity.id
_entity.type
_entity.pdbx_description
1 polymer ?
#
loop_
_entity_poly.entity_id
_entity_poly.type
_entity_poly.pdbx_seq_one_letter_code
_entity_poly.pdbx_strand_id
1 'polypeptide(L)'
;MNYKFNDNTLLHAVAFNPFKLESILQNGIISFNEASNSKLPFTRNTFGYNFDDYISMTRYMYVSFKDTTTSFYNYSLKGISLIVENQDFIYNQNEMYFNYPDEVFVKDKVVKENIKGILLPSKYLDYLIEELPMFNLKSTSYINIKHTCDDLIKYLKTLNYDVNISLYNIYLNDVYQVVLKLQKDENNSMLLEEFMECKIALNEFIASEVQNAFDKMFNKNFTTLEEMTTFIAEKYNKKIYYIDSLKYVR
;
A
#
# COMPACT_ATOMS: atom_id res chain seq x y z
N MET A 1 18.60 -14.39 0.32
CA MET A 1 19.84 -13.58 0.15
C MET A 1 19.56 -12.20 0.72
N ASN A 2 20.40 -11.66 1.61
CA ASN A 2 20.14 -10.36 2.23
C ASN A 2 20.44 -9.23 1.25
N TYR A 3 19.55 -8.23 1.16
CA TYR A 3 19.81 -7.02 0.38
C TYR A 3 20.94 -6.21 1.01
N LYS A 4 21.85 -5.66 0.20
CA LYS A 4 22.87 -4.73 0.68
C LYS A 4 22.39 -3.30 0.44
N PHE A 5 21.81 -2.70 1.46
CA PHE A 5 21.34 -1.32 1.41
C PHE A 5 22.52 -0.35 1.37
N ASN A 6 22.35 0.77 0.67
CA ASN A 6 23.26 1.90 0.68
C ASN A 6 22.58 3.14 1.26
N ASP A 7 23.37 4.19 1.52
CA ASP A 7 22.90 5.42 2.20
C ASP A 7 21.82 6.20 1.44
N ASN A 8 21.70 5.93 0.13
CA ASN A 8 20.73 6.53 -0.77
C ASN A 8 19.60 5.55 -1.14
N THR A 9 19.57 4.34 -0.56
CA THR A 9 18.46 3.43 -0.78
C THR A 9 17.20 4.01 -0.12
N LEU A 10 16.14 4.09 -0.91
CA LEU A 10 14.82 4.52 -0.47
C LEU A 10 13.89 3.31 -0.37
N LEU A 11 12.95 3.37 0.56
CA LEU A 11 11.87 2.42 0.70
C LEU A 11 10.53 3.10 0.46
N HIS A 12 9.65 2.43 -0.25
CA HIS A 12 8.29 2.92 -0.47
C HIS A 12 7.27 1.85 -0.08
N ALA A 13 6.48 2.14 0.93
CA ALA A 13 5.46 1.22 1.42
C ALA A 13 4.26 1.17 0.45
N VAL A 14 3.88 -0.04 0.07
CA VAL A 14 2.75 -0.34 -0.81
C VAL A 14 1.54 -0.83 0.00
N ALA A 15 1.76 -1.33 1.23
CA ALA A 15 0.82 -2.10 2.04
C ALA A 15 0.58 -3.51 1.43
N PHE A 16 -0.63 -4.06 1.46
CA PHE A 16 -0.92 -5.43 1.01
C PHE A 16 -1.75 -5.52 -0.27
N ASN A 17 -2.01 -4.37 -0.90
CA ASN A 17 -2.88 -4.27 -2.07
C ASN A 17 -2.15 -4.77 -3.35
N PRO A 18 -2.57 -5.89 -3.98
CA PRO A 18 -1.89 -6.45 -5.14
C PRO A 18 -1.99 -5.57 -6.39
N PHE A 19 -3.14 -4.92 -6.62
CA PHE A 19 -3.28 -3.97 -7.73
C PHE A 19 -2.24 -2.85 -7.63
N LYS A 20 -2.09 -2.27 -6.45
CA LYS A 20 -1.14 -1.17 -6.23
C LYS A 20 0.30 -1.64 -6.43
N LEU A 21 0.66 -2.82 -5.90
CA LEU A 21 1.99 -3.41 -6.12
C LEU A 21 2.26 -3.58 -7.62
N GLU A 22 1.36 -4.27 -8.31
CA GLU A 22 1.52 -4.59 -9.72
C GLU A 22 1.54 -3.33 -10.62
N SER A 23 0.65 -2.37 -10.34
CA SER A 23 0.62 -1.09 -11.05
C SER A 23 1.92 -0.32 -10.92
N ILE A 24 2.52 -0.29 -9.71
CA ILE A 24 3.81 0.37 -9.49
C ILE A 24 4.94 -0.36 -10.22
N LEU A 25 4.96 -1.69 -10.21
CA LEU A 25 5.98 -2.46 -10.93
C LEU A 25 5.89 -2.27 -12.45
N GLN A 26 4.68 -2.06 -12.97
CA GLN A 26 4.44 -1.80 -14.38
C GLN A 26 4.82 -0.38 -14.81
N ASN A 27 4.46 0.63 -14.02
CA ASN A 27 4.46 2.03 -14.43
C ASN A 27 5.47 2.92 -13.68
N GLY A 28 6.06 2.43 -12.60
CA GLY A 28 6.80 3.25 -11.63
C GLY A 28 5.88 3.82 -10.55
N ILE A 29 6.46 4.59 -9.63
CA ILE A 29 5.71 5.31 -8.60
C ILE A 29 5.48 6.72 -9.12
N ILE A 30 4.24 7.14 -9.24
CA ILE A 30 3.88 8.44 -9.83
C ILE A 30 3.15 9.30 -8.80
N SER A 31 3.39 10.60 -8.84
CA SER A 31 2.62 11.59 -8.09
C SER A 31 1.20 11.71 -8.66
N PHE A 32 0.30 12.36 -7.94
CA PHE A 32 -1.08 12.53 -8.37
C PHE A 32 -1.18 13.38 -9.65
N ASN A 33 -0.39 14.45 -9.74
CA ASN A 33 -0.37 15.32 -10.92
C ASN A 33 0.22 14.62 -12.13
N GLU A 34 1.33 13.88 -11.97
CA GLU A 34 1.93 13.11 -13.06
C GLU A 34 0.96 12.03 -13.59
N ALA A 35 0.24 11.35 -12.68
CA ALA A 35 -0.77 10.37 -13.04
C ALA A 35 -1.93 10.99 -13.84
N SER A 36 -2.40 12.16 -13.40
CA SER A 36 -3.48 12.90 -14.05
C SER A 36 -3.08 13.36 -15.46
N ASN A 37 -1.85 13.86 -15.62
CA ASN A 37 -1.31 14.28 -16.92
C ASN A 37 -1.11 13.09 -17.87
N SER A 38 -0.72 11.93 -17.35
CA SER A 38 -0.40 10.73 -18.14
C SER A 38 -1.58 9.79 -18.38
N LYS A 39 -2.77 10.08 -17.81
CA LYS A 39 -3.98 9.23 -17.85
C LYS A 39 -3.74 7.78 -17.40
N LEU A 40 -2.83 7.58 -16.45
CA LEU A 40 -2.53 6.27 -15.90
C LEU A 40 -3.46 5.94 -14.72
N PRO A 41 -3.97 4.70 -14.60
CA PRO A 41 -4.66 4.25 -13.40
C PRO A 41 -3.72 4.34 -12.19
N PHE A 42 -4.16 5.01 -11.13
CA PHE A 42 -3.31 5.31 -9.97
C PHE A 42 -4.08 5.09 -8.67
N THR A 43 -3.48 4.33 -7.74
CA THR A 43 -3.91 4.28 -6.35
C THR A 43 -3.09 5.29 -5.55
N ARG A 44 -3.75 6.32 -5.01
CA ARG A 44 -3.11 7.28 -4.09
C ARG A 44 -2.36 6.54 -2.99
N ASN A 45 -1.09 6.90 -2.76
CA ASN A 45 -0.43 6.41 -1.57
C ASN A 45 -1.02 7.14 -0.35
N THR A 46 -1.49 6.37 0.63
CA THR A 46 -2.44 6.83 1.65
C THR A 46 -1.78 7.27 2.95
N PHE A 47 -0.45 7.41 2.95
CA PHE A 47 0.31 7.88 4.09
C PHE A 47 1.50 8.73 3.62
N GLY A 48 1.64 9.91 4.23
CA GLY A 48 2.54 10.97 3.79
C GLY A 48 1.74 12.22 3.43
N TYR A 49 2.29 13.38 3.71
CA TYR A 49 1.81 14.67 3.21
C TYR A 49 2.09 14.69 1.69
N ASN A 50 1.31 13.93 0.93
CA ASN A 50 1.47 13.85 -0.52
C ASN A 50 0.86 15.10 -1.10
N PHE A 51 1.66 16.16 -1.12
CA PHE A 51 1.52 17.22 -2.12
C PHE A 51 1.30 16.54 -3.47
N ASP A 52 0.42 17.08 -4.31
CA ASP A 52 0.01 16.40 -5.54
C ASP A 52 1.19 16.05 -6.48
N ASP A 53 2.33 16.72 -6.32
CA ASP A 53 3.59 16.53 -7.06
C ASP A 53 4.65 15.67 -6.36
N TYR A 54 4.46 15.25 -5.11
CA TYR A 54 5.52 14.61 -4.33
C TYR A 54 5.12 13.23 -3.81
N ILE A 55 6.13 12.35 -3.74
CA ILE A 55 6.03 10.97 -3.30
C ILE A 55 6.85 10.83 -2.02
N SER A 56 6.17 10.52 -0.92
CA SER A 56 6.83 10.16 0.34
C SER A 56 7.56 8.80 0.23
N MET A 57 8.79 8.78 0.73
CA MET A 57 9.62 7.59 0.86
C MET A 57 10.40 7.62 2.17
N THR A 58 10.83 6.45 2.61
CA THR A 58 11.68 6.27 3.78
C THR A 58 13.14 6.16 3.32
N ARG A 59 14.05 6.91 3.92
CA ARG A 59 15.49 6.78 3.67
C ARG A 59 16.08 5.67 4.55
N TYR A 60 16.64 4.63 3.93
CA TYR A 60 17.08 3.44 4.66
C TYR A 60 18.16 3.71 5.70
N MET A 61 19.06 4.68 5.43
CA MET A 61 20.18 5.01 6.33
C MET A 61 19.76 5.34 7.77
N TYR A 62 18.51 5.81 7.98
CA TYR A 62 17.98 6.19 9.28
C TYR A 62 17.02 5.15 9.88
N VAL A 63 16.99 3.95 9.30
CA VAL A 63 16.09 2.87 9.71
C VAL A 63 16.44 2.35 11.10
N SER A 64 15.44 2.38 11.98
CA SER A 64 15.48 1.70 13.28
C SER A 64 14.28 0.80 13.44
N PHE A 65 14.53 -0.50 13.70
CA PHE A 65 13.49 -1.50 13.91
C PHE A 65 12.69 -1.31 15.20
N LYS A 66 13.21 -0.52 16.14
CA LYS A 66 12.60 -0.30 17.46
C LYS A 66 12.01 1.09 17.60
N ASP A 67 12.34 2.01 16.70
CA ASP A 67 11.90 3.38 16.78
C ASP A 67 10.52 3.55 16.14
N THR A 68 9.49 3.56 16.99
CA THR A 68 8.10 3.73 16.59
C THR A 68 7.79 5.11 16.04
N THR A 69 8.73 6.06 16.11
CA THR A 69 8.61 7.42 15.59
C THR A 69 9.12 7.56 14.16
N THR A 70 9.45 6.46 13.48
CA THR A 70 9.98 6.46 12.10
C THR A 70 8.92 6.04 11.07
N SER A 71 9.05 6.55 9.83
CA SER A 71 8.27 6.12 8.67
C SER A 71 8.55 4.65 8.35
N PHE A 72 9.80 4.19 8.52
CA PHE A 72 10.14 2.78 8.39
C PHE A 72 9.29 1.87 9.26
N TYR A 73 9.20 2.17 10.57
CA TYR A 73 8.41 1.38 11.51
C TYR A 73 6.92 1.48 11.22
N ASN A 74 6.45 2.67 10.89
CA ASN A 74 5.02 2.92 10.70
C ASN A 74 4.48 2.41 9.37
N TYR A 75 5.32 2.26 8.35
CA TYR A 75 4.89 1.90 7.00
C TYR A 75 5.65 0.69 6.45
N SER A 76 6.98 0.76 6.34
CA SER A 76 7.76 -0.27 5.65
C SER A 76 7.73 -1.64 6.36
N LEU A 77 7.67 -1.65 7.70
CA LEU A 77 7.52 -2.89 8.49
C LEU A 77 6.08 -3.42 8.60
N LYS A 78 5.10 -2.70 8.08
CA LYS A 78 3.67 -3.02 8.18
C LYS A 78 3.05 -3.49 6.87
N GLY A 79 3.87 -3.84 5.88
CA GLY A 79 3.40 -4.47 4.65
C GLY A 79 4.47 -4.60 3.60
N ILE A 80 4.06 -4.81 2.35
CA ILE A 80 4.96 -4.89 1.21
C ILE A 80 5.57 -3.52 0.97
N SER A 81 6.88 -3.48 0.74
CA SER A 81 7.62 -2.27 0.39
C SER A 81 8.46 -2.47 -0.86
N LEU A 82 8.82 -1.39 -1.53
CA LEU A 82 9.70 -1.40 -2.69
C LEU A 82 11.05 -0.80 -2.33
N ILE A 83 12.11 -1.43 -2.82
CA ILE A 83 13.49 -0.94 -2.71
C ILE A 83 13.78 -0.09 -3.93
N VAL A 84 14.15 1.17 -3.72
CA VAL A 84 14.41 2.15 -4.77
C VAL A 84 15.84 2.67 -4.66
N GLU A 85 16.53 2.74 -5.79
CA GLU A 85 17.89 3.27 -5.92
C GLU A 85 18.02 4.16 -7.15
N ASN A 86 19.10 4.95 -7.19
CA ASN A 86 19.37 5.92 -8.27
C ASN A 86 18.24 6.93 -8.47
N GLN A 87 17.63 7.34 -7.36
CA GLN A 87 16.52 8.27 -7.34
C GLN A 87 16.91 9.52 -6.55
N ASP A 88 16.79 10.69 -7.19
CA ASP A 88 16.97 11.96 -6.51
C ASP A 88 15.81 12.21 -5.54
N PHE A 89 16.14 12.76 -4.36
CA PHE A 89 15.19 13.05 -3.30
C PHE A 89 15.54 14.34 -2.57
N ILE A 90 14.53 14.91 -1.92
CA ILE A 90 14.62 16.12 -1.11
C ILE A 90 14.59 15.72 0.36
N TYR A 91 15.59 16.19 1.10
CA TYR A 91 15.76 15.99 2.54
C TYR A 91 16.13 17.31 3.22
N ASN A 92 15.28 18.34 3.03
CA ASN A 92 15.46 19.63 3.68
C ASN A 92 14.21 20.00 4.48
N GLN A 93 14.27 19.80 5.80
CA GLN A 93 13.18 20.11 6.72
C GLN A 93 12.84 21.61 6.77
N ASN A 94 13.70 22.49 6.25
CA ASN A 94 13.40 23.92 6.14
C ASN A 94 12.54 24.24 4.90
N GLU A 95 12.54 23.36 3.89
CA GLU A 95 11.79 23.55 2.64
C GLU A 95 10.46 22.80 2.64
N MET A 96 10.36 21.70 3.40
CA MET A 96 9.16 20.85 3.45
C MET A 96 8.90 20.32 4.85
N TYR A 97 7.61 20.12 5.15
CA TYR A 97 7.17 19.44 6.36
C TYR A 97 7.23 17.92 6.17
N PHE A 98 7.96 17.24 7.05
CA PHE A 98 8.06 15.79 7.11
C PHE A 98 7.33 15.28 8.36
N ASN A 99 6.55 14.21 8.22
CA ASN A 99 5.84 13.59 9.34
C ASN A 99 6.79 12.76 10.21
N TYR A 100 7.87 12.26 9.63
CA TYR A 100 8.82 11.35 10.27
C TYR A 100 10.27 11.77 9.99
N PRO A 101 11.21 11.50 10.93
CA PRO A 101 12.60 11.96 10.82
C PRO A 101 13.40 11.30 9.68
N ASP A 102 12.95 10.12 9.23
CA ASP A 102 13.54 9.32 8.16
C ASP A 102 12.77 9.44 6.83
N GLU A 103 11.76 10.33 6.76
CA GLU A 103 11.00 10.59 5.55
C GLU A 103 11.78 11.51 4.58
N VAL A 104 11.69 11.22 3.29
CA VAL A 104 12.20 12.04 2.19
C VAL A 104 11.10 12.18 1.12
N PHE A 105 11.20 13.20 0.28
CA PHE A 105 10.29 13.37 -0.85
C PHE A 105 10.99 13.18 -2.19
N VAL A 106 10.36 12.43 -3.07
CA VAL A 106 10.72 12.37 -4.49
C VAL A 106 9.71 13.18 -5.27
N LYS A 107 10.19 14.02 -6.19
CA LYS A 107 9.33 14.85 -7.03
C LYS A 107 8.86 14.07 -8.27
N ASP A 108 7.59 14.26 -8.62
CA ASP A 108 6.89 13.79 -9.82
C ASP A 108 6.79 12.26 -9.97
N LYS A 109 7.92 11.56 -10.09
CA LYS A 109 7.93 10.10 -10.27
C LYS A 109 9.23 9.41 -9.91
N VAL A 110 9.10 8.12 -9.68
CA VAL A 110 10.15 7.12 -9.59
C VAL A 110 9.97 6.17 -10.75
N VAL A 111 10.92 6.17 -11.68
CA VAL A 111 10.85 5.28 -12.85
C VAL A 111 11.04 3.81 -12.45
N LYS A 112 10.39 2.89 -13.17
CA LYS A 112 10.37 1.45 -12.81
C LYS A 112 11.75 0.78 -12.79
N GLU A 113 12.71 1.34 -13.52
CA GLU A 113 14.12 0.90 -13.55
C GLU A 113 14.84 1.18 -12.23
N ASN A 114 14.36 2.17 -11.46
CA ASN A 114 14.89 2.52 -10.14
C ASN A 114 14.38 1.57 -9.04
N ILE A 115 13.31 0.81 -9.30
CA ILE A 115 12.79 -0.21 -8.38
C ILE A 115 13.69 -1.46 -8.48
N LYS A 116 14.50 -1.73 -7.45
CA LYS A 116 15.48 -2.83 -7.44
C LYS A 116 14.93 -4.14 -6.89
N GLY A 117 13.89 -4.08 -6.07
CA GLY A 117 13.27 -5.27 -5.51
C GLY A 117 12.09 -4.94 -4.61
N ILE A 118 11.52 -6.00 -4.07
CA ILE A 118 10.43 -5.95 -3.11
C ILE A 118 11.00 -6.35 -1.75
N LEU A 119 10.65 -5.60 -0.71
CA LEU A 119 10.95 -5.90 0.68
C LEU A 119 9.69 -6.40 1.36
N LEU A 120 9.72 -7.62 1.91
CA LEU A 120 8.59 -8.29 2.53
C LEU A 120 8.94 -8.66 3.99
N PRO A 121 8.21 -8.13 5.00
CA PRO A 121 8.46 -8.51 6.38
C PRO A 121 8.13 -9.97 6.64
N SER A 122 9.10 -10.72 7.19
CA SER A 122 8.99 -12.17 7.35
C SER A 122 7.82 -12.59 8.25
N LYS A 123 7.38 -11.70 9.14
CA LYS A 123 6.23 -11.94 10.03
C LYS A 123 4.89 -12.08 9.28
N TYR A 124 4.81 -11.67 8.01
CA TYR A 124 3.58 -11.74 7.22
C TYR A 124 3.60 -12.84 6.15
N LEU A 125 4.65 -13.65 6.04
CA LEU A 125 4.79 -14.60 4.93
C LEU A 125 3.65 -15.62 4.85
N ASP A 126 3.28 -16.16 6.02
CA ASP A 126 2.26 -17.20 6.14
C ASP A 126 0.85 -16.63 6.35
N TYR A 127 0.67 -15.31 6.33
CA TYR A 127 -0.66 -14.71 6.49
C TYR A 127 -1.49 -15.00 5.24
N LEU A 128 -2.76 -15.30 5.46
CA LEU A 128 -3.74 -15.33 4.39
C LEU A 128 -3.98 -13.90 3.91
N ILE A 129 -4.28 -13.73 2.63
CA ILE A 129 -4.55 -12.43 2.02
C ILE A 129 -5.81 -11.81 2.65
N GLU A 130 -6.82 -12.63 2.99
CA GLU A 130 -8.05 -12.15 3.62
C GLU A 130 -7.86 -11.57 5.03
N GLU A 131 -6.75 -11.90 5.70
CA GLU A 131 -6.40 -11.37 7.04
C GLU A 131 -5.75 -9.98 6.96
N LEU A 132 -5.46 -9.49 5.76
CA LEU A 132 -4.65 -8.30 5.53
C LEU A 132 -5.50 -7.12 5.01
N PRO A 133 -5.19 -5.88 5.40
CA PRO A 133 -5.93 -4.73 4.94
C PRO A 133 -5.60 -4.39 3.47
N MET A 134 -6.63 -4.40 2.63
CA MET A 134 -6.57 -4.08 1.19
C MET A 134 -6.57 -2.57 0.91
N PHE A 135 -6.99 -1.77 1.89
CA PHE A 135 -6.87 -0.32 1.89
C PHE A 135 -6.50 0.22 3.28
N ASN A 136 -6.12 1.50 3.34
CA ASN A 136 -5.74 2.13 4.60
C ASN A 136 -6.97 2.36 5.50
N LEU A 137 -7.10 1.56 6.57
CA LEU A 137 -8.17 1.71 7.56
C LEU A 137 -8.14 3.04 8.32
N LYS A 138 -7.00 3.76 8.35
CA LYS A 138 -6.92 5.13 8.90
C LYS A 138 -7.45 6.19 7.95
N SER A 139 -7.78 5.85 6.69
CA SER A 139 -8.37 6.80 5.75
C SER A 139 -9.71 7.30 6.27
N THR A 140 -9.91 8.61 6.20
CA THR A 140 -11.17 9.30 6.47
C THR A 140 -11.92 9.66 5.17
N SER A 141 -11.29 9.48 4.02
CA SER A 141 -11.88 9.83 2.72
C SER A 141 -12.63 8.65 2.10
N TYR A 142 -13.96 8.78 2.04
CA TYR A 142 -14.83 7.84 1.32
C TYR A 142 -14.41 7.64 -0.15
N ILE A 143 -14.11 8.75 -0.85
CA ILE A 143 -13.75 8.71 -2.27
C ILE A 143 -12.47 7.89 -2.47
N ASN A 144 -11.46 8.07 -1.61
CA ASN A 144 -10.22 7.30 -1.71
C ASN A 144 -10.44 5.80 -1.43
N ILE A 145 -11.28 5.46 -0.44
CA ILE A 145 -11.64 4.07 -0.14
C ILE A 145 -12.34 3.46 -1.36
N LYS A 146 -13.37 4.13 -1.87
CA LYS A 146 -14.13 3.71 -3.05
C LYS A 146 -13.21 3.46 -4.24
N HIS A 147 -12.37 4.42 -4.60
CA HIS A 147 -11.45 4.27 -5.73
C HIS A 147 -10.48 3.09 -5.55
N THR A 148 -9.96 2.89 -4.34
CA THR A 148 -9.07 1.76 -4.05
C THR A 148 -9.78 0.42 -4.25
N CYS A 149 -11.02 0.30 -3.78
CA CYS A 149 -11.83 -0.90 -3.98
C CYS A 149 -12.21 -1.10 -5.45
N ASP A 150 -12.67 -0.05 -6.15
CA ASP A 150 -13.04 -0.13 -7.56
C ASP A 150 -11.87 -0.60 -8.43
N ASP A 151 -10.67 -0.09 -8.17
CA ASP A 151 -9.49 -0.47 -8.92
C ASP A 151 -9.02 -1.90 -8.60
N LEU A 152 -9.14 -2.34 -7.35
CA LEU A 152 -8.95 -3.75 -6.98
C LEU A 152 -9.96 -4.64 -7.73
N ILE A 153 -11.24 -4.29 -7.76
CA ILE A 153 -12.26 -5.07 -8.46
C ILE A 153 -11.94 -5.19 -9.96
N LYS A 154 -11.53 -4.09 -10.60
CA LYS A 154 -11.07 -4.11 -12.00
C LYS A 154 -9.85 -5.02 -12.17
N TYR A 155 -8.89 -4.95 -11.25
CA TYR A 155 -7.71 -5.81 -11.25
C TYR A 155 -8.08 -7.29 -11.13
N LEU A 156 -8.96 -7.67 -10.20
CA LEU A 156 -9.40 -9.05 -10.03
C LEU A 156 -10.09 -9.60 -11.29
N LYS A 157 -10.80 -8.74 -12.03
CA LYS A 157 -11.34 -9.11 -13.34
C LYS A 157 -10.26 -9.48 -14.35
N THR A 158 -9.09 -8.84 -14.30
CA THR A 158 -7.93 -9.21 -15.14
C THR A 158 -7.34 -10.58 -14.78
N LEU A 159 -7.58 -11.05 -13.56
CA LEU A 159 -7.26 -12.41 -13.08
C LEU A 159 -8.37 -13.42 -13.39
N ASN A 160 -9.36 -13.06 -14.23
CA ASN A 160 -10.52 -13.89 -14.56
C ASN A 160 -11.36 -14.29 -13.33
N TYR A 161 -11.51 -13.34 -12.40
CA TYR A 161 -12.34 -13.45 -11.21
C TYR A 161 -13.41 -12.36 -11.19
N ASP A 162 -14.67 -12.76 -10.99
CA ASP A 162 -15.82 -11.86 -10.92
C ASP A 162 -16.23 -11.64 -9.46
N VAL A 163 -16.08 -10.41 -8.98
CA VAL A 163 -16.46 -10.00 -7.63
C VAL A 163 -17.98 -9.91 -7.49
N ASN A 164 -18.52 -10.24 -6.31
CA ASN A 164 -19.93 -9.99 -5.99
C ASN A 164 -20.23 -8.49 -5.85
N ILE A 165 -20.50 -7.83 -6.98
CA ILE A 165 -20.76 -6.38 -7.06
C ILE A 165 -21.98 -5.95 -6.23
N SER A 166 -23.00 -6.80 -6.13
CA SER A 166 -24.19 -6.49 -5.33
C SER A 166 -23.84 -6.35 -3.85
N LEU A 167 -23.03 -7.27 -3.31
CA LEU A 167 -22.60 -7.24 -1.92
C LEU A 167 -21.59 -6.11 -1.67
N TYR A 168 -20.66 -5.88 -2.60
CA TYR A 168 -19.76 -4.72 -2.59
C TYR A 168 -20.52 -3.40 -2.42
N ASN A 169 -21.58 -3.19 -3.21
CA ASN A 169 -22.36 -1.96 -3.18
C ASN A 169 -23.10 -1.76 -1.85
N ILE A 170 -23.50 -2.85 -1.16
CA ILE A 170 -24.11 -2.77 0.18
C ILE A 170 -23.08 -2.23 1.17
N TYR A 171 -21.92 -2.89 1.29
CA TYR A 171 -20.87 -2.45 2.21
C TYR A 171 -20.37 -1.03 1.92
N LEU A 172 -20.22 -0.68 0.63
CA LEU A 172 -19.81 0.66 0.24
C LEU A 172 -20.87 1.72 0.60
N ASN A 173 -22.16 1.39 0.44
CA ASN A 173 -23.25 2.29 0.83
C ASN A 173 -23.27 2.50 2.34
N ASP A 174 -23.03 1.48 3.15
CA ASP A 174 -22.98 1.62 4.61
C ASP A 174 -21.92 2.65 5.02
N VAL A 175 -20.70 2.54 4.47
CA VAL A 175 -19.63 3.53 4.67
C VAL A 175 -20.09 4.94 4.25
N TYR A 176 -20.77 5.06 3.11
CA TYR A 176 -21.26 6.35 2.61
C TYR A 176 -22.31 6.98 3.53
N GLN A 177 -23.27 6.19 4.04
CA GLN A 177 -24.31 6.68 4.94
C GLN A 177 -23.72 7.23 6.24
N VAL A 178 -22.72 6.57 6.81
CA VAL A 178 -22.05 7.07 8.03
C VAL A 178 -21.32 8.39 7.75
N VAL A 179 -20.65 8.52 6.60
CA VAL A 179 -19.98 9.77 6.19
C VAL A 179 -20.98 10.92 6.07
N LEU A 180 -22.18 10.69 5.50
CA LEU A 180 -23.23 11.71 5.43
C LEU A 180 -23.74 12.15 6.80
N LYS A 181 -23.77 11.24 7.79
CA LYS A 181 -24.11 11.58 9.18
C LYS A 181 -22.98 12.40 9.82
N LEU A 182 -21.73 11.96 9.66
CA LEU A 182 -20.54 12.65 10.19
C LEU A 182 -20.38 14.07 9.63
N GLN A 183 -20.76 14.33 8.37
CA GLN A 183 -20.78 15.70 7.82
C GLN A 183 -21.71 16.67 8.57
N LYS A 184 -22.71 16.15 9.30
CA LYS A 184 -23.62 16.94 10.12
C LYS A 184 -23.17 17.05 11.58
N ASP A 185 -22.33 16.11 12.03
CA ASP A 185 -21.86 16.00 13.41
C ASP A 185 -20.47 15.32 13.43
N GLU A 186 -19.44 16.09 13.05
CA GLU A 186 -18.10 15.56 12.73
C GLU A 186 -17.37 14.91 13.91
N ASN A 187 -17.71 15.32 15.14
CA ASN A 187 -17.04 14.88 16.36
C ASN A 187 -17.84 13.83 17.14
N ASN A 188 -18.90 13.28 16.55
CA ASN A 188 -19.73 12.28 17.19
C ASN A 188 -18.97 10.96 17.34
N SER A 189 -18.62 10.60 18.58
CA SER A 189 -17.82 9.41 18.86
C SER A 189 -18.47 8.11 18.39
N MET A 190 -19.80 8.00 18.49
CA MET A 190 -20.53 6.81 18.04
C MET A 190 -20.48 6.67 16.52
N LEU A 191 -20.62 7.78 15.78
CA LEU A 191 -20.52 7.74 14.32
C LEU A 191 -19.10 7.47 13.84
N LEU A 192 -18.07 7.92 14.58
CA LEU A 192 -16.67 7.61 14.27
C LEU A 192 -16.36 6.12 14.48
N GLU A 193 -16.95 5.49 15.50
CA GLU A 193 -16.88 4.05 15.73
C GLU A 193 -17.63 3.28 14.64
N GLU A 194 -18.88 3.65 14.34
CA GLU A 194 -19.69 3.09 13.24
C GLU A 194 -18.94 3.18 11.91
N PHE A 195 -18.25 4.30 11.64
CA PHE A 195 -17.45 4.46 10.42
C PHE A 195 -16.26 3.49 10.37
N MET A 196 -15.63 3.22 11.51
CA MET A 196 -14.54 2.24 11.58
C MET A 196 -15.06 0.82 11.34
N GLU A 197 -16.19 0.46 11.96
CA GLU A 197 -16.82 -0.85 11.76
C GLU A 197 -17.21 -1.08 10.30
N CYS A 198 -17.88 -0.12 9.66
CA CYS A 198 -18.24 -0.22 8.24
C CYS A 198 -16.99 -0.36 7.33
N LYS A 199 -15.90 0.34 7.65
CA LYS A 199 -14.63 0.19 6.91
C LYS A 199 -14.01 -1.19 7.10
N ILE A 200 -14.06 -1.75 8.31
CA ILE A 200 -13.55 -3.10 8.57
C ILE A 200 -14.36 -4.12 7.76
N ALA A 201 -15.69 -4.06 7.81
CA ALA A 201 -16.57 -4.97 7.06
C ALA A 201 -16.33 -4.88 5.54
N LEU A 202 -16.20 -3.67 4.99
CA LEU A 202 -15.85 -3.47 3.58
C LEU A 202 -14.46 -4.05 3.25
N ASN A 203 -13.48 -3.87 4.14
CA ASN A 203 -12.14 -4.42 3.96
C ASN A 203 -12.14 -5.95 3.97
N GLU A 204 -12.81 -6.58 4.95
CA GLU A 204 -12.92 -8.04 5.06
C GLU A 204 -13.56 -8.64 3.81
N PHE A 205 -14.66 -8.04 3.32
CA PHE A 205 -15.28 -8.44 2.06
C PHE A 205 -14.28 -8.37 0.89
N ILE A 206 -13.64 -7.21 0.68
CA ILE A 206 -12.69 -7.07 -0.44
C ILE A 206 -11.47 -7.98 -0.28
N ALA A 207 -10.95 -8.17 0.93
CA ALA A 207 -9.81 -9.04 1.19
C ALA A 207 -10.14 -10.51 0.90
N SER A 208 -11.35 -10.97 1.26
CA SER A 208 -11.85 -12.30 0.91
C SER A 208 -12.01 -12.48 -0.61
N GLU A 209 -12.52 -11.47 -1.32
CA GLU A 209 -12.61 -11.52 -2.79
C GLU A 209 -11.21 -11.59 -3.45
N VAL A 210 -10.21 -10.91 -2.89
CA VAL A 210 -8.81 -11.02 -3.34
C VAL A 210 -8.27 -12.43 -3.06
N GLN A 211 -8.46 -12.95 -1.84
CA GLN A 211 -8.07 -14.32 -1.46
C GLN A 211 -8.64 -15.35 -2.45
N ASN A 212 -9.95 -15.31 -2.68
CA ASN A 212 -10.65 -16.21 -3.59
C ASN A 212 -10.13 -16.14 -5.04
N ALA A 213 -9.77 -14.94 -5.51
CA ALA A 213 -9.20 -14.76 -6.83
C ALA A 213 -7.83 -15.46 -6.97
N PHE A 214 -6.95 -15.29 -5.99
CA PHE A 214 -5.64 -15.93 -6.00
C PHE A 214 -5.71 -17.44 -5.75
N ASP A 215 -6.62 -17.89 -4.87
CA ASP A 215 -6.88 -19.32 -4.64
C ASP A 215 -7.34 -20.03 -5.92
N LYS A 216 -8.27 -19.41 -6.65
CA LYS A 216 -8.70 -19.88 -7.97
C LYS A 216 -7.54 -19.89 -8.97
N MET A 217 -6.74 -18.83 -9.00
CA MET A 217 -5.62 -18.70 -9.94
C MET A 217 -4.52 -19.76 -9.70
N PHE A 218 -4.22 -20.05 -8.43
CA PHE A 218 -3.22 -21.06 -8.05
C PHE A 218 -3.79 -22.46 -7.92
N ASN A 219 -5.11 -22.64 -8.08
CA ASN A 219 -5.83 -23.89 -7.87
C ASN A 219 -5.53 -24.53 -6.50
N LYS A 220 -5.73 -23.75 -5.43
CA LYS A 220 -5.53 -24.17 -4.05
C LYS A 220 -6.53 -23.48 -3.12
N ASN A 221 -6.58 -23.93 -1.86
CA ASN A 221 -7.57 -23.44 -0.90
C ASN A 221 -7.11 -22.21 -0.10
N PHE A 222 -5.80 -22.03 0.06
CA PHE A 222 -5.24 -21.00 0.93
C PHE A 222 -3.94 -20.46 0.33
N THR A 223 -4.03 -19.30 -0.31
CA THR A 223 -2.92 -18.50 -0.79
C THR A 223 -2.38 -17.62 0.30
N THR A 224 -1.07 -17.69 0.53
CA THR A 224 -0.38 -16.79 1.45
C THR A 224 0.06 -15.50 0.77
N LEU A 225 0.34 -14.48 1.58
CA LEU A 225 0.92 -13.22 1.11
C LEU A 225 2.22 -13.43 0.32
N GLU A 226 3.07 -14.36 0.76
CA GLU A 226 4.33 -14.66 0.08
C GLU A 226 4.10 -15.15 -1.35
N GLU A 227 3.16 -16.06 -1.55
CA GLU A 227 2.88 -16.65 -2.86
C GLU A 227 2.28 -15.61 -3.83
N MET A 228 1.33 -14.78 -3.34
CA MET A 228 0.80 -13.64 -4.10
C MET A 228 1.91 -12.68 -4.52
N THR A 229 2.77 -12.31 -3.57
CA THR A 229 3.86 -11.36 -3.82
C THR A 229 4.89 -11.95 -4.78
N THR A 230 5.20 -13.24 -4.67
CA THR A 230 6.13 -13.97 -5.55
C THR A 230 5.63 -14.01 -6.98
N PHE A 231 4.37 -14.37 -7.19
CA PHE A 231 3.75 -14.37 -8.51
C PHE A 231 3.84 -12.99 -9.20
N ILE A 232 3.49 -11.92 -8.48
CA ILE A 232 3.60 -10.56 -9.00
C ILE A 232 5.07 -10.21 -9.26
N ALA A 233 5.99 -10.54 -8.35
CA ALA A 233 7.41 -10.23 -8.50
C ALA A 233 8.03 -10.89 -9.73
N GLU A 234 7.73 -12.16 -9.98
CA GLU A 234 8.22 -12.93 -11.12
C GLU A 234 7.76 -12.34 -12.45
N LYS A 235 6.49 -11.92 -12.54
CA LYS A 235 5.93 -11.26 -13.73
C LYS A 235 6.72 -10.03 -14.18
N TYR A 236 7.35 -9.32 -13.24
CA TYR A 236 8.14 -8.11 -13.50
C TYR A 236 9.65 -8.29 -13.26
N ASN A 237 10.12 -9.54 -13.15
CA ASN A 237 11.52 -9.88 -12.92
C ASN A 237 12.14 -9.12 -11.73
N LYS A 238 11.40 -9.04 -10.62
CA LYS A 238 11.87 -8.42 -9.36
C LYS A 238 12.21 -9.49 -8.34
N LYS A 239 13.27 -9.25 -7.57
CA LYS A 239 13.64 -10.10 -6.45
C LYS A 239 12.87 -9.68 -5.20
N ILE A 240 12.49 -10.66 -4.39
CA ILE A 240 11.95 -10.46 -3.05
C ILE A 240 13.09 -10.59 -2.04
N TYR A 241 13.13 -9.65 -1.11
CA TYR A 241 14.03 -9.61 0.02
C TYR A 241 13.20 -9.64 1.29
N TYR A 242 13.57 -10.52 2.20
CA TYR A 242 12.87 -10.69 3.46
C TYR A 242 13.48 -9.81 4.53
N ILE A 243 12.63 -9.25 5.38
CA ILE A 243 13.06 -8.48 6.53
C ILE A 243 12.59 -9.16 7.82
N ASP A 244 13.53 -9.85 8.46
CA ASP A 244 13.32 -10.47 9.77
C ASP A 244 13.31 -9.39 10.84
N SER A 245 12.32 -9.45 11.74
CA SER A 245 12.38 -8.67 12.96
C SER A 245 13.66 -9.02 13.73
N LEU A 246 14.49 -8.00 13.99
CA LEU A 246 15.52 -8.00 15.05
C LEU A 246 16.79 -8.85 14.86
N LYS A 247 17.29 -9.06 13.63
CA LYS A 247 18.73 -9.33 13.44
C LYS A 247 19.38 -8.29 12.55
N TYR A 248 19.68 -7.16 13.18
CA TYR A 248 20.79 -6.30 12.77
C TYR A 248 22.04 -7.19 12.65
N VAL A 249 22.63 -7.28 11.46
CA VAL A 249 24.02 -7.76 11.33
C VAL A 249 24.84 -6.59 10.82
N ARG A 250 25.37 -5.88 11.83
CA ARG A 250 26.41 -4.82 11.83
C ARG A 250 26.09 -3.52 11.09
#